data_AF-A0A959V763-F1
#
_entry.id   AF-A0A959V763-F1
#
_cell.length_a   1.000
_cell.length_b   1.000
_cell.length_c   1.000
_cell.angle_alpha   90.00
_cell.angle_beta   90.00
_cell.angle_gamma   90.00
#
_symmetry.space_group_name_H-M   'P 1'
#
loop_
_entity.id
_entity.type
_entity.pdbx_description
1 polymer ?
#
loop_
_entity_poly.entity_id
_entity_poly.type
_entity_poly.pdbx_seq_one_letter_code
_entity_poly.pdbx_strand_id
1 'polypeptide(L)' 'MTATTLAPWTYAPSLTAYRRWRTRAVRIGSIGIGGDNPIRVQSMTTTDTMDTDATVAQSIRM' A
#
# COMPACT_ATOMS: atom_id res chain seq x y z
N MET A 1 -31.50 2.28 -11.95
CA MET A 1 -31.90 1.47 -10.79
C MET A 1 -30.77 0.47 -10.58
N THR A 2 -29.89 0.57 -9.60
CA THR A 2 -30.17 0.61 -8.16
C THR A 2 -29.29 1.62 -7.44
N ALA A 3 -29.90 2.38 -6.55
CA ALA A 3 -29.24 3.37 -5.70
C ALA A 3 -28.23 2.66 -4.80
N THR A 4 -26.95 3.03 -4.91
CA THR A 4 -26.00 2.78 -3.82
C THR A 4 -26.10 3.96 -2.87
N THR A 5 -27.13 3.94 -2.02
CA THR A 5 -27.06 4.64 -0.74
C THR A 5 -25.91 4.01 0.04
N LEU A 6 -24.77 4.69 0.10
CA LEU A 6 -23.69 4.34 1.00
C LEU A 6 -24.26 4.49 2.42
N ALA A 7 -24.72 3.38 3.00
CA ALA A 7 -24.93 3.30 4.43
C ALA A 7 -23.62 3.75 5.11
N PRO A 8 -23.70 4.50 6.22
CA PRO A 8 -22.59 5.35 6.65
C PRO A 8 -21.29 4.60 6.96
N TRP A 9 -21.31 3.26 7.13
CA TRP A 9 -20.11 2.47 7.48
C TRP A 9 -20.11 1.03 6.92
N THR A 10 -20.25 0.84 5.61
CA THR A 10 -20.01 -0.50 5.02
C THR A 10 -18.51 -0.81 4.98
N TYR A 11 -18.01 -1.67 5.87
CA TYR A 11 -16.59 -2.04 5.98
C TYR A 11 -16.05 -2.78 4.74
N ALA A 12 -16.83 -3.71 4.18
CA ALA A 12 -16.44 -4.50 3.01
C ALA A 12 -17.48 -4.36 1.88
N PRO A 13 -17.09 -3.86 0.69
CA PRO A 13 -18.01 -3.68 -0.44
C PRO A 13 -18.47 -4.99 -1.10
N SER A 14 -17.78 -6.11 -0.85
CA SER A 14 -18.18 -7.47 -1.28
C SER A 14 -17.50 -8.50 -0.39
N LEU A 15 -18.18 -9.61 -0.10
CA LEU A 15 -17.64 -10.72 0.70
C LEU A 15 -16.80 -11.70 -0.13
N THR A 16 -16.99 -11.73 -1.46
CA THR A 16 -16.41 -12.75 -2.35
C THR A 16 -15.56 -12.17 -3.47
N ALA A 17 -15.74 -10.90 -3.82
CA ALA A 17 -14.99 -10.24 -4.88
C ALA A 17 -14.00 -9.21 -4.32
N TYR A 18 -12.79 -9.20 -4.86
CA TYR A 18 -11.81 -8.17 -4.53
C TYR A 18 -12.25 -6.81 -5.05
N ARG A 19 -12.31 -5.83 -4.15
CA ARG A 19 -12.47 -4.40 -4.47
C ARG A 19 -11.55 -3.60 -3.58
N ARG A 20 -10.70 -2.78 -4.20
CA ARG A 20 -9.81 -1.89 -3.46
C ARG A 20 -10.60 -0.77 -2.79
N TRP A 21 -10.34 -0.54 -1.51
CA TRP A 21 -10.91 0.57 -0.77
C TRP A 21 -10.39 1.92 -1.32
N ARG A 22 -11.28 2.91 -1.45
CA ARG A 22 -10.90 4.26 -1.86
C ARG A 22 -10.21 4.97 -0.70
N THR A 23 -8.89 5.11 -0.81
CA THR A 23 -8.06 5.81 0.18
C THR A 23 -7.61 7.17 -0.35
N ARG A 24 -7.19 8.06 0.55
CA ARG A 24 -6.46 9.28 0.19
C ARG A 24 -5.12 8.89 -0.44
N ALA A 25 -4.74 9.55 -1.54
CA ALA A 25 -3.42 9.42 -2.12
C ALA A 25 -2.37 10.17 -1.26
N VAL A 26 -1.25 9.52 -1.00
CA VAL A 26 -0.08 10.06 -0.28
C VAL A 26 1.18 9.85 -1.11
N ARG A 27 2.18 10.70 -0.90
CA ARG A 27 3.47 10.61 -1.60
C ARG A 27 4.56 10.15 -0.63
N ILE A 28 5.37 9.20 -1.06
CA ILE A 28 6.61 8.78 -0.38
C ILE A 28 7.76 9.04 -1.36
N GLY A 29 8.55 10.08 -1.10
CA GLY A 29 9.50 10.61 -2.08
C GLY A 29 8.80 11.00 -3.39
N SER A 30 9.22 10.38 -4.49
CA SER A 30 8.62 10.57 -5.82
C SER A 30 7.43 9.64 -6.12
N ILE A 31 7.14 8.66 -5.26
CA ILE A 31 6.14 7.60 -5.53
C ILE A 31 4.80 7.92 -4.85
N GLY A 32 3.71 7.84 -5.61
CA GLY A 32 2.35 7.92 -5.09
C GLY A 32 1.81 6.56 -4.62
N ILE A 33 1.15 6.55 -3.46
CA ILE A 33 0.49 5.38 -2.86
C ILE A 33 -0.94 5.76 -2.45
N GLY A 34 -1.89 4.84 -2.61
CA GLY A 34 -3.30 5.10 -2.31
C GLY A 34 -4.04 5.84 -3.43
N GLY A 35 -5.34 6.06 -3.25
CA GLY A 35 -6.21 6.55 -4.31
C GLY A 35 -6.16 5.65 -5.54
N ASP A 36 -5.93 6.26 -6.70
CA ASP A 36 -5.87 5.56 -7.99
C ASP A 36 -4.46 5.07 -8.38
N ASN A 37 -3.44 5.34 -7.55
CA ASN A 37 -2.07 4.84 -7.80
C ASN A 37 -2.03 3.30 -7.69
N PRO A 38 -1.22 2.57 -8.49
CA PRO A 38 -1.15 1.11 -8.41
C PRO A 38 -0.69 0.61 -7.04
N ILE A 39 -0.96 -0.68 -6.75
CA ILE A 39 -0.45 -1.33 -5.54
C ILE A 39 1.08 -1.41 -5.64
N ARG A 40 1.78 -0.98 -4.58
CA ARG A 40 3.24 -0.98 -4.50
C ARG A 40 3.71 -2.11 -3.58
N VAL A 41 4.81 -2.74 -3.94
CA VAL A 41 5.49 -3.74 -3.11
C VAL A 41 6.54 -3.03 -2.27
N GLN A 42 6.65 -3.41 -0.99
CA GLN A 42 7.67 -2.94 -0.07
C GLN A 42 8.31 -4.15 0.60
N SER A 43 9.58 -4.01 0.98
CA SER A 43 10.35 -5.00 1.74
C SER A 43 11.09 -4.31 2.90
N MET A 44 11.71 -5.09 3.77
CA MET A 44 12.45 -4.60 4.94
C MET A 44 13.78 -5.35 5.06
N THR A 45 14.85 -4.62 5.35
CA THR A 45 16.18 -5.20 5.59
C THR A 45 16.20 -6.02 6.89
N THR A 46 17.07 -7.03 6.93
CA THR A 46 17.22 -7.97 8.05
C THR A 46 18.61 -7.91 8.69
N THR A 47 19.53 -7.14 8.11
CA THR A 47 20.85 -6.84 8.66
C THR A 47 20.73 -5.96 9.90
N ASP A 48 21.76 -5.96 10.76
CA ASP A 48 21.88 -4.96 11.81
C ASP A 48 21.87 -3.57 11.17
N THR A 49 20.94 -2.71 11.62
CA THR A 49 20.78 -1.36 11.06
C THR A 49 22.02 -0.49 11.32
N MET A 50 22.81 -0.80 12.35
CA MET A 50 24.08 -0.11 12.60
C MET A 50 25.20 -0.59 11.67
N ASP A 51 25.06 -1.76 11.04
CA ASP A 51 25.93 -2.21 9.95
C ASP A 51 25.48 -1.58 8.63
N THR A 52 26.12 -0.46 8.30
CA THR A 52 25.78 0.35 7.12
C THR A 52 26.05 -0.42 5.83
N ASP A 53 27.18 -1.12 5.74
CA ASP A 53 27.60 -1.79 4.50
C ASP A 53 26.70 -2.98 4.20
N ALA A 54 26.39 -3.80 5.21
CA ALA A 54 25.50 -4.94 5.04
C ALA A 54 24.07 -4.48 4.67
N THR A 55 23.57 -3.42 5.31
CA THR A 55 22.23 -2.88 5.06
C THR A 55 22.11 -2.32 3.65
N VAL A 56 23.09 -1.52 3.19
CA VAL A 56 23.12 -0.99 1.82
C VAL A 56 23.19 -2.12 0.79
N ALA A 57 24.06 -3.10 1.01
CA ALA A 57 24.20 -4.24 0.11
C ALA A 57 22.90 -5.05 0.02
N GLN A 58 22.13 -5.16 1.10
CA GLN A 58 20.82 -5.82 1.09
C GLN A 58 19.77 -4.97 0.36
N SER A 59 19.70 -3.67 0.62
CA SER A 59 18.74 -2.77 -0.04
C SER A 59 18.88 -2.75 -1.56
N ILE A 60 20.10 -2.87 -2.10
CA ILE A 60 20.35 -2.90 -3.54
C ILE A 60 19.89 -4.24 -4.18
N ARG A 61 19.89 -5.33 -3.40
CA ARG A 61 19.53 -6.67 -3.88
C ARG A 61 18.02 -6.91 -3.92
N MET A 62 17.22 -6.03 -3.32
CA MET A 62 15.75 -6.09 -3.29
C MET A 62 15.15 -5.44 -4.53
#